data_AF-A0A482WLB2-F1
#
_entry.id   AF-A0A482WLB2-F1
#
_cell.length_a   1.000
_cell.length_b   1.000
_cell.length_c   1.000
_cell.angle_alpha   90.00
_cell.angle_beta   90.00
_cell.angle_gamma   90.00
#
_symmetry.space_group_name_H-M   'P 1'
#
loop_
_entity.id
_entity.type
_entity.pdbx_description
1 polymer ?
#
loop_
_entity_poly.entity_id
_entity_poly.type
_entity_poly.pdbx_seq_one_letter_code
_entity_poly.pdbx_strand_id
1 'polypeptide(L)'
;VLLAISCTGCGIACLSASTWFYMRENTTYDVTGVSWIPFLAFIFHALFYSLGLGPIALSIKGEMFPANIKAKASAVTTMVLAVNSFLLNKTYLIIADTFGLYVNFLVYGLTMLSALLFIWFFVVETRKKTLQEIQDKLE
;
A
#
# COMPACT_ATOMS: atom_id res chain seq x y z
N VAL A 1 11.51 -8.20 4.05
CA VAL A 1 11.73 -7.58 5.36
C VAL A 1 11.40 -6.11 5.30
N LEU A 2 12.14 -5.24 4.59
CA LEU A 2 11.84 -3.79 4.64
C LEU A 2 10.49 -3.44 3.98
N LEU A 3 10.20 -4.05 2.83
CA LEU A 3 8.88 -3.97 2.19
C LEU A 3 7.76 -4.54 3.06
N ALA A 4 8.00 -5.69 3.69
CA ALA A 4 7.02 -6.33 4.57
C ALA A 4 6.71 -5.45 5.81
N ILE A 5 7.73 -4.86 6.43
CA ILE A 5 7.58 -3.92 7.57
C ILE A 5 6.80 -2.66 7.14
N SER A 6 7.08 -2.14 5.94
CA SER A 6 6.35 -1.00 5.39
C SER A 6 4.88 -1.35 5.15
N CYS A 7 4.59 -2.49 4.52
CA CYS A 7 3.22 -2.97 4.28
C CYS A 7 2.45 -3.22 5.58
N THR A 8 3.06 -3.84 6.59
CA THR A 8 2.40 -4.05 7.88
C THR A 8 2.09 -2.72 8.56
N GLY A 9 3.06 -1.79 8.60
CA GLY A 9 2.85 -0.47 9.19
C GLY A 9 1.76 0.35 8.49
N CYS A 10 1.78 0.40 7.16
CA CYS A 10 0.74 1.05 6.36
C CYS A 10 -0.63 0.38 6.55
N GLY A 11 -0.69 -0.96 6.61
CA GLY A 11 -1.93 -1.71 6.82
C GLY A 11 -2.54 -1.45 8.20
N ILE A 12 -1.73 -1.48 9.26
CA ILE A 12 -2.19 -1.17 10.62
C ILE A 12 -2.72 0.27 10.71
N ALA A 13 -2.04 1.22 10.09
CA ALA A 13 -2.49 2.60 10.04
C ALA A 13 -3.82 2.77 9.29
N CYS A 14 -4.02 2.08 8.16
CA CYS A 14 -5.29 2.12 7.44
C CYS A 14 -6.43 1.47 8.24
N LEU A 15 -6.19 0.34 8.90
CA LEU A 15 -7.19 -0.35 9.72
C LEU A 15 -7.55 0.43 10.99
N SER A 16 -6.59 1.11 11.62
CA SER A 16 -6.88 1.98 12.76
C SER A 16 -7.72 3.19 12.36
N ALA A 17 -7.40 3.83 11.23
CA ALA A 17 -8.20 4.91 10.66
C ALA A 17 -9.62 4.42 10.30
N SER A 18 -9.75 3.26 9.65
CA SER A 18 -11.04 2.63 9.34
C SER A 18 -11.88 2.41 10.58
N THR A 19 -11.28 1.84 11.64
CA THR A 19 -11.99 1.58 12.91
C THR A 19 -12.51 2.88 13.53
N TRP A 20 -11.71 3.95 13.51
CA TRP A 20 -12.13 5.26 14.01
C TRP A 20 -13.29 5.85 13.21
N PHE A 21 -13.20 5.85 11.88
CA PHE A 21 -14.30 6.33 11.02
C PHE A 21 -15.56 5.49 11.19
N TYR A 22 -15.43 4.18 11.40
CA TYR A 22 -16.56 3.29 11.65
C TYR A 22 -17.25 3.63 12.98
N MET A 23 -16.48 3.85 14.04
CA MET A 23 -17.02 4.27 15.35
C MET A 23 -17.73 5.62 15.26
N ARG A 24 -17.18 6.57 14.48
CA ARG A 24 -17.79 7.89 14.27
C ARG A 24 -19.12 7.83 13.52
N GLU A 25 -19.21 6.99 12.49
CA GLU A 25 -20.35 7.00 11.56
C GLU A 25 -21.48 6.05 11.99
N ASN A 26 -21.14 4.92 12.61
CA ASN A 26 -22.12 3.86 12.92
C ASN A 26 -22.43 3.70 14.41
N THR A 27 -21.78 4.44 15.30
CA THR A 27 -22.00 4.31 16.76
C THR A 27 -22.32 5.65 17.41
N THR A 28 -23.20 5.64 18.43
CA THR A 28 -23.60 6.83 19.19
C THR A 28 -22.53 7.33 20.18
N TYR A 29 -21.31 6.77 20.14
CA TYR A 29 -20.23 7.18 21.02
C TYR A 29 -19.61 8.50 20.54
N ASP A 30 -19.43 9.43 21.46
CA ASP A 30 -18.72 10.68 21.17
C ASP A 30 -17.21 10.42 21.01
N VAL A 31 -16.75 10.33 19.76
CA VAL A 31 -15.35 10.16 19.39
C VAL A 31 -14.58 11.48 19.29
N THR A 32 -15.19 12.60 19.67
CA THR A 32 -14.58 13.94 19.51
C THR A 32 -13.25 14.06 20.28
N GLY A 33 -13.17 13.47 21.49
CA GLY A 33 -11.94 13.45 22.30
C GLY A 33 -10.79 12.64 21.70
N VAL A 34 -11.06 11.77 20.73
CA VAL A 34 -10.06 10.92 20.05
C VAL A 34 -9.90 11.28 18.57
N SER A 35 -10.31 12.48 18.15
CA SER A 35 -10.23 12.93 16.76
C SER A 35 -8.80 13.05 16.20
N TRP A 36 -7.77 12.98 17.05
CA TRP A 36 -6.36 12.96 16.66
C TRP A 36 -5.88 11.61 16.12
N ILE A 37 -6.63 10.52 16.34
CA ILE A 37 -6.26 9.16 15.92
C ILE A 37 -6.09 9.04 14.40
N PRO A 38 -7.04 9.49 13.54
CA PRO A 38 -6.86 9.45 12.10
C PRO A 38 -5.64 10.26 11.63
N PHE A 39 -5.40 11.43 12.22
CA PHE A 39 -4.25 12.26 11.89
C PHE A 39 -2.94 11.54 12.16
N LEU A 40 -2.80 10.92 13.33
CA LEU A 40 -1.61 10.11 13.61
C LEU A 40 -1.53 8.90 12.68
N ALA A 41 -2.65 8.23 12.38
CA ALA A 41 -2.65 7.13 11.43
C ALA A 41 -2.12 7.55 10.06
N PHE A 42 -2.50 8.72 9.55
CA PHE A 42 -1.95 9.27 8.30
C PHE A 42 -0.45 9.57 8.40
N ILE A 43 0.03 10.12 9.52
CA ILE A 43 1.45 10.38 9.73
C ILE A 43 2.24 9.05 9.76
N PHE A 44 1.77 8.07 10.53
CA PHE A 44 2.37 6.74 10.57
C PHE A 44 2.38 6.08 9.19
N HIS A 45 1.27 6.17 8.46
CA HIS A 45 1.19 5.67 7.10
C HIS A 45 2.25 6.32 6.19
N ALA A 46 2.39 7.64 6.23
CA ALA A 46 3.39 8.37 5.45
C ALA A 46 4.83 7.98 5.80
N LEU A 47 5.13 7.78 7.09
CA LEU A 47 6.44 7.32 7.57
C LEU A 47 6.77 5.93 7.04
N PHE A 48 5.88 4.96 7.25
CA PHE A 48 6.10 3.59 6.79
C PHE A 48 6.16 3.49 5.27
N TYR A 49 5.32 4.26 4.55
CA TYR A 49 5.36 4.33 3.10
C TYR A 49 6.71 4.84 2.59
N SER A 50 7.24 5.90 3.20
CA SER A 50 8.53 6.49 2.82
C SER A 50 9.72 5.58 3.12
N LEU A 51 9.63 4.72 4.15
CA LEU A 51 10.69 3.78 4.51
C LEU A 51 10.83 2.59 3.56
N GLY A 52 9.76 2.22 2.86
CA GLY A 52 9.76 0.98 2.07
C GLY A 52 9.02 1.11 0.75
N LEU A 53 7.69 1.09 0.79
CA LEU A 53 6.84 1.04 -0.39
C LEU A 53 7.18 2.10 -1.44
N GLY A 54 7.45 3.34 -1.04
CA GLY A 54 7.82 4.42 -1.97
C GLY A 54 9.13 4.15 -2.73
N PRO A 55 10.30 4.19 -2.06
CA PRO A 55 11.59 4.05 -2.74
C PRO A 55 11.83 2.63 -3.29
N ILE A 56 11.40 1.58 -2.58
CA ILE A 56 11.71 0.20 -2.97
C ILE A 56 10.85 -0.24 -4.15
N ALA A 57 9.58 0.19 -4.25
CA ALA A 57 8.75 -0.16 -5.41
C ALA A 57 9.34 0.43 -6.71
N LEU A 58 9.92 1.63 -6.64
CA LEU A 58 10.61 2.24 -7.78
C LEU A 58 11.88 1.47 -8.16
N SER A 59 12.70 1.08 -7.18
CA SER A 59 13.93 0.31 -7.43
C SER A 59 13.66 -1.09 -7.98
N ILE A 60 12.73 -1.85 -7.39
CA ILE A 60 12.39 -3.22 -7.82
C ILE A 60 11.90 -3.23 -9.28
N LYS A 61 11.11 -2.23 -9.67
CA LYS A 61 10.67 -2.09 -11.07
C LYS A 61 11.84 -1.90 -12.04
N GLY A 62 12.95 -1.34 -11.56
CA GLY A 62 14.20 -1.23 -12.30
C GLY A 62 15.07 -2.48 -12.27
N GLU A 63 14.99 -3.29 -11.21
CA GLU A 63 15.89 -4.42 -10.96
C GLU A 63 15.32 -5.77 -11.45
N MET A 64 13.99 -5.95 -11.44
CA MET A 64 13.37 -7.24 -11.80
C MET A 64 13.23 -7.49 -13.30
N PHE A 65 13.29 -6.45 -14.13
CA PHE A 65 13.12 -6.63 -15.58
C PHE A 65 14.47 -6.63 -16.29
N PRO A 66 14.76 -7.63 -17.13
CA PRO A 66 15.97 -7.64 -17.94
C PRO A 66 15.96 -6.47 -18.93
N ALA A 67 17.16 -5.97 -19.26
CA ALA A 67 17.34 -4.70 -19.96
C ALA A 67 16.60 -4.63 -21.32
N ASN A 68 16.45 -5.77 -21.99
CA ASN A 68 15.77 -5.92 -23.29
C ASN A 68 14.25 -5.68 -23.23
N ILE A 69 13.58 -5.98 -22.12
CA ILE A 69 12.12 -5.79 -21.97
C ILE A 69 11.72 -4.72 -20.96
N LYS A 70 12.70 -4.19 -20.21
CA LYS A 70 12.51 -3.22 -19.12
C LYS A 70 11.60 -2.05 -19.47
N ALA A 71 11.80 -1.45 -20.65
CA ALA A 71 10.99 -0.31 -21.09
C ALA A 71 9.52 -0.69 -21.28
N LYS A 72 9.25 -1.83 -21.94
CA LYS A 72 7.88 -2.32 -22.20
C LYS A 72 7.19 -2.75 -20.90
N ALA A 73 7.88 -3.52 -20.07
CA ALA A 73 7.35 -3.99 -18.80
C ALA A 73 7.04 -2.81 -17.85
N SER A 74 7.96 -1.84 -17.75
CA SER A 74 7.75 -0.65 -16.94
C SER A 74 6.56 0.19 -17.40
N ALA A 75 6.39 0.35 -18.72
CA ALA A 75 5.26 1.06 -19.31
C ALA A 75 3.92 0.39 -18.94
N VAL A 76 3.82 -0.94 -19.10
CA VAL A 76 2.62 -1.70 -18.73
C VAL A 76 2.32 -1.54 -17.24
N THR A 77 3.30 -1.72 -16.35
CA THR A 77 3.10 -1.53 -14.91
C THR A 77 2.68 -0.10 -14.56
N THR A 78 3.23 0.92 -15.24
CA THR A 78 2.81 2.32 -15.02
C THR A 78 1.38 2.54 -15.48
N MET A 79 0.98 1.95 -16.60
CA MET A 79 -0.40 2.04 -17.11
C MET A 79 -1.38 1.36 -16.15
N VAL A 80 -1.06 0.17 -15.65
CA VAL A 80 -1.88 -0.53 -14.64
C VAL A 80 -2.01 0.31 -13.36
N LEU A 81 -0.90 0.89 -12.89
CA LEU A 81 -0.92 1.81 -11.74
C LEU A 81 -1.85 3.00 -12.00
N ALA A 82 -1.71 3.67 -13.15
CA ALA A 82 -2.51 4.84 -13.50
C ALA A 82 -4.01 4.51 -13.59
N VAL A 83 -4.38 3.40 -14.24
CA VAL A 83 -5.78 2.94 -14.34
C VAL A 83 -6.34 2.63 -12.95
N ASN A 84 -5.57 1.93 -12.11
CA ASN A 84 -6.01 1.61 -10.76
C ASN A 84 -6.18 2.87 -9.90
N SER A 85 -5.23 3.81 -9.97
CA SER A 85 -5.32 5.11 -9.27
C SER A 85 -6.53 5.93 -9.74
N PHE A 86 -6.83 5.92 -11.04
CA PHE A 86 -8.01 6.60 -11.57
C PHE A 86 -9.30 5.96 -11.04
N LEU A 87 -9.39 4.63 -11.07
CA LEU A 87 -10.55 3.90 -10.59
C LEU A 87 -10.79 4.17 -9.11
N LEU A 88 -9.76 4.04 -8.27
CA LEU A 88 -9.84 4.31 -6.83
C LEU A 88 -10.30 5.74 -6.55
N ASN A 89 -9.76 6.75 -7.24
CA ASN A 89 -10.20 8.14 -7.09
C ASN A 89 -11.67 8.32 -7.47
N LYS A 90 -12.10 7.73 -8.58
CA LYS A 90 -13.48 7.82 -9.05
C LYS A 90 -14.46 7.15 -8.08
N THR A 91 -14.10 6.00 -7.53
CA THR A 91 -14.95 5.25 -6.60
C THR A 91 -14.91 5.79 -5.18
N TYR A 92 -13.87 6.55 -4.79
CA TYR A 92 -13.67 7.00 -3.43
C TYR A 92 -14.87 7.76 -2.86
N LEU A 93 -15.33 8.79 -3.59
CA LEU A 93 -16.47 9.60 -3.17
C LEU A 93 -17.78 8.78 -3.19
N ILE A 94 -17.97 7.94 -4.21
CA ILE A 94 -19.14 7.06 -4.30
C ILE A 94 -19.24 6.16 -3.07
N ILE A 95 -18.12 5.54 -2.67
CA ILE A 95 -18.06 4.67 -1.49
C ILE A 95 -18.26 5.47 -0.21
N ALA A 96 -17.61 6.63 -0.09
CA ALA A 96 -17.71 7.50 1.07
C ALA A 96 -19.15 7.95 1.32
N ASP A 97 -19.87 8.35 0.26
CA ASP A 97 -21.23 8.86 0.36
C ASP A 97 -22.27 7.74 0.55
N THR A 98 -22.02 6.55 -0.02
CA THR A 98 -22.99 5.44 0.01
C THR A 98 -22.82 4.54 1.24
N PHE A 99 -21.58 4.21 1.60
CA PHE A 99 -21.26 3.22 2.63
C PHE A 99 -20.52 3.80 3.83
N GLY A 100 -19.97 5.02 3.70
CA GLY A 100 -19.16 5.66 4.73
C GLY A 100 -17.67 5.67 4.42
N LEU A 101 -16.94 6.58 5.07
CA LEU A 101 -15.52 6.77 4.80
C LEU A 101 -14.70 5.57 5.28
N TYR A 102 -15.14 4.88 6.33
CA TYR A 102 -14.45 3.72 6.92
C TYR A 102 -14.24 2.58 5.93
N VAL A 103 -15.15 2.40 4.97
CA VAL A 103 -15.06 1.33 3.96
C VAL A 103 -13.88 1.55 3.02
N ASN A 104 -13.62 2.80 2.62
CA ASN A 104 -12.43 3.11 1.81
C ASN A 104 -11.14 2.70 2.53
N PHE A 105 -11.00 3.08 3.80
CA PHE A 105 -9.83 2.73 4.60
C PHE A 105 -9.72 1.24 4.89
N LEU A 106 -10.85 0.53 5.03
CA LEU A 106 -10.87 -0.92 5.20
C LEU A 106 -10.34 -1.62 3.94
N VAL A 107 -10.82 -1.24 2.76
CA VAL A 107 -10.35 -1.78 1.47
C VAL A 107 -8.86 -1.53 1.30
N TYR A 108 -8.37 -0.34 1.66
CA TYR A 108 -6.93 -0.04 1.63
C TYR A 108 -6.13 -0.90 2.60
N GLY A 109 -6.62 -1.11 3.83
CA GLY A 109 -6.01 -2.01 4.80
C GLY A 109 -5.93 -3.46 4.30
N LEU A 110 -7.03 -3.99 3.73
CA LEU A 110 -7.08 -5.33 3.15
C LEU A 110 -6.15 -5.47 1.95
N THR A 111 -6.03 -4.43 1.13
CA THR A 111 -5.08 -4.39 0.02
C THR A 111 -3.64 -4.47 0.52
N MET A 112 -3.30 -3.76 1.60
CA MET A 112 -1.98 -3.85 2.22
C MET A 112 -1.70 -5.24 2.81
N LEU A 113 -2.69 -5.90 3.40
CA LEU A 113 -2.56 -7.29 3.87
C LEU A 113 -2.34 -8.27 2.72
N SER A 114 -3.08 -8.10 1.63
CA SER A 114 -2.91 -8.92 0.41
C SER A 114 -1.53 -8.72 -0.20
N ALA A 115 -1.05 -7.46 -0.25
CA ALA A 115 0.30 -7.14 -0.69
C ALA A 115 1.37 -7.76 0.22
N LEU A 116 1.15 -7.75 1.54
CA LEU A 116 2.06 -8.39 2.50
C LEU A 116 2.17 -9.91 2.26
N LEU A 117 1.04 -10.60 2.04
CA LEU A 117 1.03 -12.02 1.69
C LEU A 117 1.79 -12.26 0.39
N PHE A 118 1.52 -11.46 -0.65
CA PHE A 118 2.24 -11.56 -1.91
C PHE A 118 3.76 -11.36 -1.73
N ILE A 119 4.17 -10.36 -0.94
CA ILE A 119 5.58 -10.10 -0.64
C ILE A 119 6.22 -11.30 0.08
N TRP A 120 5.51 -11.90 1.03
CA TRP A 120 6.05 -13.00 1.81
C TRP A 120 6.26 -14.27 0.99
N PHE A 121 5.38 -14.56 0.03
CA PHE A 121 5.47 -15.78 -0.79
C PHE A 121 6.26 -15.60 -2.09
N PHE A 122 6.14 -14.45 -2.77
CA PHE A 122 6.62 -14.28 -4.15
C PHE A 122 7.79 -13.31 -4.30
N VAL A 123 7.98 -12.37 -3.36
CA VAL A 123 9.03 -11.35 -3.49
C VAL A 123 10.31 -11.81 -2.80
N VAL A 124 11.32 -12.11 -3.60
CA VAL A 124 12.66 -12.42 -3.11
C VAL A 124 13.29 -11.15 -2.53
N GLU A 125 13.79 -11.24 -1.29
CA GLU A 125 14.50 -10.12 -0.66
C GLU A 125 15.73 -9.73 -1.50
N THR A 126 15.73 -8.50 -2.01
CA THR A 126 16.83 -7.89 -2.79
C THR A 126 17.96 -7.35 -1.91
N ARG A 127 17.77 -7.30 -0.58
CA ARG A 127 18.72 -6.68 0.35
C ARG A 127 20.06 -7.43 0.38
N LYS A 128 21.16 -6.69 0.16
CA LYS A 128 22.56 -7.17 0.14
C LYS A 128 22.90 -8.18 -0.98
N LYS A 129 22.06 -8.29 -2.01
CA LYS A 129 22.39 -9.09 -3.19
C LYS A 129 22.78 -8.17 -4.34
N THR A 130 23.76 -8.60 -5.11
CA THR A 130 24.10 -7.95 -6.37
C THR A 130 22.96 -8.15 -7.37
N LEU A 131 22.88 -7.25 -8.36
CA LEU A 131 21.87 -7.32 -9.42
C LEU A 131 21.94 -8.67 -10.18
N GLN A 132 23.14 -9.24 -10.26
CA GLN A 132 23.44 -10.52 -10.89
C GLN A 132 22.89 -11.70 -10.07
N GLU A 133 23.10 -11.71 -8.75
CA GLU A 133 22.50 -12.73 -7.85
C GLU A 133 20.96 -12.67 -7.77
N ILE A 134 20.36 -11.51 -8.07
CA ILE A 134 18.91 -11.36 -8.18
C ILE A 134 18.42 -11.98 -9.49
N GLN A 135 19.12 -11.75 -10.61
CA GLN A 135 18.79 -12.33 -11.90
C GLN A 135 19.00 -13.86 -11.93
N ASP A 136 20.09 -14.37 -11.33
CA ASP A 136 20.38 -15.81 -11.23
C ASP A 136 19.36 -16.58 -10.38
N LYS A 137 18.58 -15.90 -9.52
CA LYS A 137 17.47 -16.50 -8.76
C LYS A 137 16.12 -16.44 -9.48
N LEU A 138 16.04 -15.65 -10.55
CA LEU A 138 14.82 -15.45 -11.35
C LEU A 138 14.83 -16.28 -12.64
N GLU A 139 16.01 -16.67 -13.15
CA GLU A 139 16.18 -17.77 -14.12
C GLU A 139 15.89 -19.14 -13.47
#